data_AF-Q8TT27-F1
#
_entry.id   AF-Q8TT27-F1
#
_cell.length_a   1.000
_cell.length_b   1.000
_cell.length_c   1.000
_cell.angle_alpha   90.00
_cell.angle_beta   90.00
_cell.angle_gamma   90.00
#
_symmetry.space_group_name_H-M   'P 1'
#
loop_
_entity.id
_entity.type
_entity.pdbx_description
1 polymer ?
#
loop_
_entity_poly.entity_id
_entity_poly.type
_entity_poly.pdbx_seq_one_letter_code
_entity_poly.pdbx_strand_id
1 'polypeptide(L)' 'MLYSAYNLTISGRTPSVIYTHGLFGAISLAFGFIFVINRWRWKTRRNMRILLALWVLTFIGGLSIYLTFTGRLP' A
#
# COMPACT_ATOMS: atom_id res chain seq x y z
N MET A 1 -16.98 6.85 0.03
CA MET A 1 -15.60 6.84 -0.51
C MET A 1 -15.38 5.73 -1.54
N LEU A 2 -15.80 4.48 -1.29
CA LEU A 2 -15.69 3.37 -2.24
C LEU A 2 -16.30 3.66 -3.63
N TYR A 3 -17.48 4.32 -3.66
CA TYR A 3 -18.20 4.69 -4.88
C TYR A 3 -17.42 5.68 -5.78
N SER A 4 -16.67 6.61 -5.19
CA SER A 4 -15.88 7.60 -5.94
C SER A 4 -14.59 7.00 -6.51
N ALA A 5 -13.91 6.14 -5.73
CA ALA A 5 -12.74 5.40 -6.21
C ALA A 5 -13.11 4.44 -7.34
N TYR A 6 -14.25 3.77 -7.25
CA TYR A 6 -14.78 2.89 -8.30
C TYR A 6 -15.07 3.64 -9.61
N ASN A 7 -15.74 4.79 -9.54
CA ASN A 7 -15.98 5.63 -10.71
C ASN A 7 -14.69 6.19 -11.34
N LEU A 8 -13.69 6.59 -10.54
CA LEU A 8 -12.39 7.01 -11.10
C LEU A 8 -11.69 5.85 -11.82
N THR A 9 -11.79 4.64 -11.27
CA THR A 9 -11.16 3.44 -11.82
C THR A 9 -11.77 3.06 -13.17
N ILE A 10 -13.09 3.15 -13.30
CA ILE A 10 -13.81 2.85 -14.55
C ILE A 10 -13.67 3.97 -15.58
N SER A 11 -13.52 5.23 -15.15
CA SER A 11 -13.32 6.38 -16.04
C SER A 11 -11.93 6.43 -16.71
N GLY A 12 -11.01 5.51 -16.38
CA GLY A 12 -9.63 5.51 -16.86
C GLY A 12 -8.77 6.68 -16.33
N ARG A 13 -9.31 7.50 -15.43
CA ARG A 13 -8.61 8.61 -14.76
C ARG A 13 -8.07 8.24 -13.38
N THR A 14 -7.91 6.95 -13.09
CA THR A 14 -7.30 6.49 -11.84
C THR A 14 -5.87 7.04 -11.77
N PRO A 15 -5.53 7.87 -10.77
CA PRO A 15 -4.16 8.32 -10.59
C PRO A 15 -3.25 7.11 -10.44
N SER A 16 -2.14 7.08 -11.18
CA SER A 16 -1.13 6.00 -11.15
C SER A 16 -0.69 5.64 -9.71
N VAL A 17 -0.70 6.64 -8.82
CA VAL A 17 -0.43 6.53 -7.39
C VAL A 17 -1.31 5.48 -6.69
N ILE A 18 -2.56 5.29 -7.11
CA ILE A 18 -3.49 4.31 -6.51
C ILE A 18 -3.03 2.88 -6.81
N TYR A 19 -2.60 2.60 -8.05
CA TYR A 19 -2.08 1.28 -8.42
C TYR A 19 -0.77 0.98 -7.71
N THR A 20 0.13 1.97 -7.64
CA THR A 20 1.41 1.83 -6.94
C THR A 20 1.21 1.56 -5.45
N HIS A 21 0.28 2.28 -4.80
CA HIS A 21 -0.08 2.04 -3.40
C HIS A 21 -0.64 0.63 -3.18
N GLY A 22 -1.57 0.19 -4.04
CA GLY A 22 -2.14 -1.16 -3.96
C GLY A 22 -1.08 -2.25 -4.11
N LEU A 23 -0.12 -2.08 -5.03
CA LEU A 23 0.97 -3.03 -5.25
C LEU A 23 1.91 -3.12 -4.03
N PHE A 24 2.30 -1.99 -3.44
CA PHE A 24 3.09 -1.99 -2.21
C PHE A 24 2.36 -2.65 -1.04
N GLY A 25 1.06 -2.39 -0.89
CA GLY A 25 0.22 -3.04 0.12
C GLY A 25 0.14 -4.56 -0.07
N ALA A 26 -0.08 -5.04 -1.30
CA ALA A 26 -0.14 -6.47 -1.61
C ALA A 26 1.19 -7.18 -1.32
N ILE A 27 2.32 -6.56 -1.68
CA ILE A 27 3.65 -7.11 -1.38
C ILE A 27 3.88 -7.15 0.13
N SER A 28 3.51 -6.09 0.87
CA SER A 28 3.65 -6.04 2.33
C SER A 28 2.87 -7.17 3.02
N LEU A 29 1.63 -7.41 2.57
CA LEU A 29 0.79 -8.52 3.07
C LEU A 29 1.40 -9.88 2.73
N ALA A 30 1.90 -10.08 1.51
CA ALA A 30 2.54 -11.33 1.10
C ALA A 30 3.76 -11.65 1.98
N PHE A 31 4.61 -10.65 2.27
CA PHE A 31 5.72 -10.82 3.20
C PHE A 31 5.25 -11.15 4.62
N GLY A 32 4.17 -10.52 5.09
CA GLY A 32 3.53 -10.86 6.36
C GLY A 32 3.07 -12.33 6.41
N PHE A 33 2.37 -12.81 5.39
CA PHE A 33 1.95 -14.21 5.28
C PHE A 33 3.14 -15.17 5.26
N ILE A 34 4.19 -14.87 4.48
CA ILE A 34 5.40 -15.70 4.42
C ILE A 34 6.05 -15.81 5.81
N PHE A 35 6.08 -14.73 6.59
CA PHE A 35 6.60 -14.78 7.96
C PHE A 35 5.76 -15.69 8.86
N VAL A 36 4.44 -15.63 8.77
CA VAL A 36 3.54 -16.47 9.57
C VAL A 36 3.63 -17.94 9.14
N ILE A 37 3.52 -18.23 7.84
CA ILE A 37 3.56 -19.58 7.27
C ILE A 37 4.89 -20.26 7.59
N ASN A 38 6.00 -19.53 7.47
CA ASN A 38 7.32 -20.06 7.75
C ASN A 38 7.71 -20.01 9.24
N ARG A 39 6.73 -19.96 10.16
CA ARG A 39 6.90 -19.91 11.62
C ARG A 39 8.00 -18.93 12.06
N TRP A 40 7.99 -17.73 11.48
CA TRP A 40 8.93 -16.65 11.78
C TRP A 40 10.40 -16.93 11.41
N ARG A 41 10.70 -18.03 10.73
CA ARG A 41 12.08 -18.40 10.34
C ARG A 41 12.71 -17.37 9.38
N TRP A 42 11.88 -16.62 8.65
CA TRP A 42 12.31 -15.53 7.76
C TRP A 42 12.34 -14.15 8.42
N LYS A 43 12.12 -14.06 9.75
CA LYS A 43 12.24 -12.83 10.56
C LYS A 43 13.72 -12.46 10.79
N THR A 44 14.45 -12.19 9.72
CA THR A 44 15.79 -11.61 9.81
C THR A 44 15.68 -10.08 9.96
N ARG A 45 16.70 -9.42 10.54
CA ARG A 45 16.73 -7.95 10.62
C ARG A 45 16.58 -7.29 9.24
N ARG A 46 17.18 -7.90 8.21
CA ARG A 46 17.09 -7.40 6.82
C ARG A 46 15.66 -7.47 6.31
N ASN A 47 15.00 -8.61 6.45
CA ASN A 47 13.63 -8.80 5.95
C ASN A 47 12.62 -7.94 6.73
N MET A 48 12.84 -7.76 8.03
CA MET A 48 12.02 -6.87 8.86
C MET A 48 12.17 -5.39 8.47
N ARG A 49 13.39 -4.94 8.12
CA ARG A 49 13.60 -3.60 7.57
C ARG A 49 12.92 -3.40 6.22
N ILE A 50 12.96 -4.41 5.34
CA ILE A 50 12.27 -4.36 4.04
C ILE A 50 10.77 -4.29 4.24
N LEU A 51 10.21 -5.14 5.11
CA LEU A 51 8.77 -5.11 5.42
C LEU A 51 8.35 -3.77 6.01
N LEU A 52 9.13 -3.22 6.95
CA LEU A 52 8.86 -1.91 7.54
C LEU A 52 8.90 -0.80 6.47
N ALA A 53 9.89 -0.81 5.57
CA ALA A 53 9.98 0.17 4.49
C ALA A 53 8.78 0.07 3.55
N LEU A 54 8.37 -1.15 3.15
CA LEU A 54 7.16 -1.38 2.35
C LEU A 54 5.90 -0.87 3.07
N TRP A 55 5.82 -1.09 4.39
CA TRP A 55 4.70 -0.62 5.20
C TRP A 55 4.64 0.90 5.27
N VAL A 56 5.77 1.57 5.50
CA VAL A 56 5.88 3.04 5.51
C VAL A 56 5.52 3.63 4.14
N LEU A 57 6.04 3.06 3.06
CA LEU A 57 5.71 3.50 1.70
C LEU A 57 4.21 3.34 1.40
N THR A 58 3.62 2.22 1.81
CA THR A 58 2.18 1.98 1.66
C THR A 58 1.40 3.00 2.48
N PHE A 59 1.77 3.23 3.75
CA PHE A 59 1.10 4.19 4.63
C PHE A 59 1.15 5.62 4.09
N ILE A 60 2.33 6.09 3.66
CA ILE A 60 2.50 7.41 3.05
C ILE A 60 1.70 7.51 1.76
N GLY A 61 1.75 6.49 0.89
CA GLY A 61 0.94 6.46 -0.33
C GLY A 61 -0.56 6.55 -0.04
N GLY A 62 -1.05 5.85 0.98
CA GLY A 62 -2.45 5.89 1.40
C GLY A 62 -2.84 7.26 1.97
N LEU A 63 -1.96 7.87 2.76
CA LEU A 63 -2.15 9.21 3.29
C LEU A 63 -2.19 10.25 2.15
N SER A 64 -1.27 10.18 1.19
CA SER A 64 -1.27 11.07 0.03
C SER A 64 -2.55 10.94 -0.78
N ILE A 65 -2.98 9.70 -1.07
CA ILE A 65 -4.25 9.43 -1.77
C ILE A 65 -5.42 10.04 -1.00
N TYR A 66 -5.49 9.82 0.32
CA TYR A 66 -6.54 10.37 1.17
C TYR A 66 -6.55 11.91 1.15
N LEU A 67 -5.38 12.55 1.28
CA LEU A 67 -5.28 14.00 1.24
C LEU A 67 -5.63 14.57 -0.14
N THR A 68 -5.29 13.87 -1.24
CA THR A 68 -5.67 14.27 -2.61
C THR A 68 -7.18 14.21 -2.77
N PHE A 69 -7.82 13.11 -2.34
CA PHE A 69 -9.26 12.96 -2.45
C PHE A 69 -10.06 13.87 -1.53
N THR A 70 -9.48 14.30 -0.41
CA THR A 70 -10.11 15.25 0.52
C THR A 70 -9.80 16.71 0.20
N GLY A 71 -9.02 16.98 -0.86
CA GLY A 71 -8.65 18.34 -1.26
C GLY A 71 -7.76 19.06 -0.24
N ARG A 72 -7.01 18.31 0.57
CA ARG A 72 -6.13 18.83 1.64
C ARG A 72 -4.64 18.78 1.30
N LEU A 73 -4.30 18.37 0.09
CA LEU A 73 -2.97 18.59 -0.48
C LEU A 73 -2.97 19.97 -1.17
N PRO A 74 -2.02 20.86 -0.87
CA PRO A 74 -1.87 22.14 -1.55
C PRO A 74 -1.51 21.97 -3.03
#